data_AF-A0A2V7PQC0-F1
#
_entry.id   AF-A0A2V7PQC0-F1
#
_cell.length_a   1.000
_cell.length_b   1.000
_cell.length_c   1.000
_cell.angle_alpha   90.00
_cell.angle_beta   90.00
_cell.angle_gamma   90.00
#
_symmetry.space_group_name_H-M   'P 1'
#
loop_
_entity.id
_entity.type
_entity.pdbx_description
1 polymer ?
#
loop_
_entity_poly.entity_id
_entity_poly.type
_entity_poly.pdbx_seq_one_letter_code
_entity_poly.pdbx_strand_id
1 'polypeptide(L)'
;MKWLCAVLLVLVACQEPNDAGPSSFDPVLSSRELWSGGELRISEAYFRTADPIVLLDGDTLPARRFDDTTFTFTLPRRAGTFQIRVLAGRQALSLGPVTLHGFESATYGANMSGQPYWLPGSGAPLVMAGSDPGAAVFDLRTGTAAVTFPESLYSPDCIWSPSPSYRTDRFIFIGKKADGTCGVPKLWTITSPPQLIDSISCCSYTWYTSGQPSPRRWIFNWNNHNNFYICDTTPCGYSFFNSADGPNGVTISPRGDRFLWLPAEQPVVFDGRTLDTAYVIPGIIQPEGAFSFDGDTLALAAIEDTAPYRKHIMLVRAADGSVLRDLQIDTLYGETDYVATGPVAFDPVHPWLYVASFVYSTIDSTYKPSLIVIDRSNWSVLGVLNTPGRTPYAYAAAAVVPSPLEHLVYVVSAANGYSVRGYKGVIYRYSTP
;
A
#
# COMPACT_ATOMS: atom_id res chain seq x y z
N MET A 1 88.35 -9.74 -2.98
CA MET A 1 87.15 -10.47 -2.53
C MET A 1 86.26 -9.47 -1.80
N LYS A 2 85.14 -9.08 -2.43
CA LYS A 2 83.74 -9.33 -1.98
C LYS A 2 83.51 -8.74 -0.56
N TRP A 3 82.58 -7.83 -0.31
CA TRP A 3 81.14 -7.95 -0.57
C TRP A 3 80.47 -6.57 -0.65
N LEU A 4 79.77 -6.37 -1.77
CA LEU A 4 78.55 -5.57 -1.87
C LEU A 4 77.47 -6.15 -0.94
N CYS A 5 76.71 -5.31 -0.24
CA CYS A 5 75.28 -5.53 0.07
C CYS A 5 74.65 -4.13 0.22
N ALA A 6 74.21 -3.54 -0.88
CA ALA A 6 72.82 -3.59 -1.33
C ALA A 6 71.89 -2.86 -0.34
N VAL A 7 71.80 -1.54 -0.53
CA VAL A 7 70.68 -0.72 -0.07
C VAL A 7 69.41 -1.32 -0.67
N LEU A 8 68.61 -1.97 0.17
CA LEU A 8 67.25 -2.38 -0.18
C LEU A 8 66.44 -1.09 -0.42
N LEU A 9 66.33 -0.71 -1.68
CA LEU A 9 65.22 0.10 -2.18
C LEU A 9 63.95 -0.71 -1.95
N VAL A 10 63.31 -0.49 -0.81
CA VAL A 10 61.91 -0.84 -0.62
C VAL A 10 61.13 0.10 -1.55
N LEU A 11 60.98 -0.33 -2.80
CA LEU A 11 59.91 0.11 -3.67
C LEU A 11 58.62 -0.36 -2.99
N VAL A 12 58.13 0.46 -2.07
CA VAL A 12 56.68 0.57 -1.85
C VAL A 12 56.16 1.05 -3.20
N ALA A 13 55.78 0.10 -4.04
CA ALA A 13 54.88 0.39 -5.13
C ALA A 13 53.60 0.90 -4.46
N CYS A 14 53.51 2.22 -4.29
CA CYS A 14 52.24 2.89 -4.41
C CYS A 14 51.72 2.46 -5.78
N GLN A 15 50.93 1.39 -5.83
CA GLN A 15 50.04 1.18 -6.94
C GLN A 15 49.12 2.39 -6.94
N GLU A 16 49.48 3.40 -7.73
CA GLU A 16 48.50 4.34 -8.24
C GLU A 16 47.33 3.49 -8.74
N PRO A 17 46.08 3.82 -8.39
CA PRO A 17 44.94 3.17 -9.02
C PRO A 17 45.19 3.22 -10.53
N ASN A 18 45.02 2.12 -11.26
CA ASN A 18 45.28 2.03 -12.70
C ASN A 18 44.68 3.24 -13.44
N ASP A 19 45.50 4.27 -13.64
CA ASP A 19 45.07 5.63 -13.96
C ASP A 19 44.80 5.80 -15.46
N ALA A 20 45.13 4.76 -16.24
CA ALA A 20 45.00 4.73 -17.69
C ALA A 20 43.54 4.56 -18.17
N GLY A 21 42.63 4.09 -17.31
CA GLY A 21 41.25 3.77 -17.69
C GLY A 21 41.13 2.62 -18.71
N PRO A 22 39.90 2.26 -19.11
CA PRO A 22 39.65 1.21 -20.09
C PRO A 22 40.17 1.55 -21.50
N SER A 23 40.61 0.56 -22.28
CA SER A 23 40.84 0.74 -23.74
C SER A 23 39.53 0.84 -24.53
N SER A 24 38.45 0.27 -24.01
CA SER A 24 37.08 0.37 -24.51
C SER A 24 36.13 0.54 -23.32
N PHE A 25 35.18 1.46 -23.42
CA PHE A 25 34.23 1.77 -22.34
C PHE A 25 32.85 1.98 -22.91
N ASP A 26 31.98 1.00 -22.73
CA ASP A 26 30.62 0.98 -23.26
C ASP A 26 29.63 0.46 -22.20
N PRO A 27 29.49 1.17 -21.06
CA PRO A 27 28.62 0.73 -19.99
C PRO A 27 27.14 0.67 -20.44
N VAL A 28 26.48 -0.43 -20.12
CA VAL A 28 25.10 -0.70 -20.51
C VAL A 28 24.16 -0.59 -19.31
N LEU A 29 23.10 0.23 -19.44
CA LEU A 29 22.02 0.35 -18.46
C LEU A 29 21.06 -0.84 -18.57
N SER A 30 20.58 -1.36 -17.44
CA SER A 30 19.52 -2.38 -17.42
C SER A 30 18.14 -1.86 -17.81
N SER A 31 17.84 -0.59 -17.54
CA SER A 31 16.60 0.09 -17.89
C SER A 31 16.80 1.61 -17.92
N ARG A 32 15.93 2.32 -18.63
CA ARG A 32 15.81 3.79 -18.59
C ARG A 32 14.59 4.27 -17.81
N GLU A 33 13.59 3.42 -17.62
CA GLU A 33 12.42 3.66 -16.79
C GLU A 33 12.64 2.88 -15.48
N LEU A 34 12.82 3.61 -14.38
CA LEU A 34 13.27 3.07 -13.10
C LEU A 34 12.34 3.53 -11.99
N TRP A 35 12.28 2.78 -10.90
CA TRP A 35 11.54 3.19 -9.71
C TRP A 35 12.36 4.13 -8.83
N SER A 36 11.72 5.16 -8.29
CA SER A 36 12.30 6.01 -7.26
C SER A 36 12.60 5.20 -5.99
N GLY A 37 13.78 5.40 -5.41
CA GLY A 37 14.24 4.57 -4.28
C GLY A 37 14.58 3.13 -4.62
N GLY A 38 14.55 2.74 -5.90
CA GLY A 38 14.86 1.41 -6.38
C GLY A 38 16.35 1.19 -6.67
N GLU A 39 16.64 0.16 -7.46
CA GLU A 39 17.99 -0.19 -7.90
C GLU A 39 18.14 0.00 -9.42
N LEU A 40 19.27 0.56 -9.84
CA LEU A 40 19.72 0.58 -11.24
C LEU A 40 20.90 -0.39 -11.41
N ARG A 41 20.94 -1.17 -12.49
CA ARG A 41 22.12 -1.98 -12.82
C ARG A 41 22.85 -1.43 -14.03
N ILE A 42 24.18 -1.38 -13.93
CA ILE A 42 25.07 -1.01 -15.04
C ILE A 42 26.10 -2.11 -15.21
N SER A 43 26.29 -2.56 -16.45
CA SER A 43 27.25 -3.61 -16.80
C SER A 43 28.34 -3.07 -17.72
N GLU A 44 29.59 -3.41 -17.44
CA GLU A 44 30.77 -3.04 -18.23
C GLU A 44 31.91 -4.02 -17.94
N ALA A 45 32.61 -4.46 -18.99
CA ALA A 45 33.70 -5.43 -18.87
C ALA A 45 34.85 -4.91 -18.00
N TYR A 46 35.14 -3.61 -18.06
CA TYR A 46 36.20 -2.99 -17.25
C TYR A 46 35.95 -3.06 -15.74
N PHE A 47 34.70 -3.22 -15.29
CA PHE A 47 34.35 -3.28 -13.86
C PHE A 47 34.96 -4.49 -13.12
N ARG A 48 35.52 -5.46 -13.86
CA ARG A 48 36.35 -6.54 -13.30
C ARG A 48 37.62 -6.03 -12.62
N THR A 49 38.08 -4.86 -13.02
CA THR A 49 39.40 -4.32 -12.65
C THR A 49 39.30 -3.10 -11.72
N ALA A 50 38.16 -2.42 -11.71
CA ALA A 50 37.92 -1.23 -10.90
C ALA A 50 36.43 -1.05 -10.60
N ASP A 51 36.12 -0.40 -9.49
CA ASP A 51 34.75 -0.04 -9.14
C ASP A 51 34.33 1.25 -9.88
N PRO A 52 33.14 1.30 -10.48
CA PRO A 52 32.65 2.50 -11.13
C PRO A 52 32.19 3.57 -10.14
N ILE A 53 32.28 4.83 -10.55
CA ILE A 53 31.52 5.93 -9.96
C ILE A 53 30.37 6.25 -10.91
N VAL A 54 29.14 6.25 -10.41
CA VAL A 54 27.96 6.62 -11.19
C VAL A 54 27.34 7.87 -10.60
N LEU A 55 27.09 8.85 -11.46
CA LEU A 55 26.48 10.12 -11.13
C LEU A 55 25.08 10.22 -11.72
N LEU A 56 24.14 10.68 -10.92
CA LEU A 56 22.78 11.06 -11.33
C LEU A 56 22.65 12.58 -11.17
N ASP A 57 22.66 13.32 -12.27
CA ASP A 57 22.75 14.80 -12.29
C ASP A 57 23.90 15.39 -11.43
N GLY A 58 24.96 14.61 -11.23
CA GLY A 58 26.13 14.99 -10.42
C GLY A 58 26.16 14.38 -9.02
N ASP A 59 25.05 13.81 -8.54
CA ASP A 59 25.00 13.11 -7.25
C ASP A 59 25.59 11.70 -7.40
N THR A 60 26.60 11.37 -6.60
CA THR A 60 27.19 10.01 -6.60
C THR A 60 26.22 9.00 -6.01
N LEU A 61 25.95 7.93 -6.74
CA LEU A 61 25.07 6.86 -6.29
C LEU A 61 25.83 5.82 -5.45
N PRO A 62 25.28 5.36 -4.31
CA PRO A 62 25.82 4.22 -3.58
C PRO A 62 25.80 2.98 -4.46
N ALA A 63 26.94 2.29 -4.52
CA ALA A 63 27.14 1.14 -5.40
C ALA A 63 27.34 -0.16 -4.61
N ARG A 64 26.85 -1.26 -5.17
CA ARG A 64 27.09 -2.63 -4.68
C ARG A 64 27.43 -3.51 -5.88
N ARG A 65 28.52 -4.25 -5.78
CA ARG A 65 28.91 -5.23 -6.80
C ARG A 65 27.86 -6.34 -6.86
N PHE A 66 27.32 -6.61 -8.05
CA PHE A 66 26.37 -7.71 -8.31
C PHE A 66 27.13 -8.94 -8.81
N ASP A 67 28.01 -8.73 -9.79
CA ASP A 67 28.97 -9.71 -10.27
C ASP A 67 30.27 -9.01 -10.71
N ASP A 68 31.16 -9.75 -11.37
CA ASP A 68 32.46 -9.25 -11.84
C ASP A 68 32.35 -8.05 -12.80
N THR A 69 31.26 -7.95 -13.56
CA THR A 69 31.05 -6.94 -14.61
C THR A 69 29.87 -6.02 -14.37
N THR A 70 29.04 -6.31 -13.36
CA THR A 70 27.79 -5.60 -13.12
C THR A 70 27.75 -5.03 -11.72
N PHE A 71 27.42 -3.74 -11.64
CA PHE A 71 27.15 -3.04 -10.40
C PHE A 71 25.68 -2.64 -10.30
N THR A 72 25.19 -2.65 -9.07
CA THR A 72 23.87 -2.16 -8.71
C THR A 72 24.01 -0.85 -7.94
N PHE A 73 23.16 0.12 -8.23
CA PHE A 73 23.20 1.46 -7.66
C PHE A 73 21.86 1.80 -7.02
N THR A 74 21.87 2.25 -5.76
CA THR A 74 20.66 2.68 -5.07
C THR A 74 20.24 4.06 -5.58
N LEU A 75 19.03 4.17 -6.11
CA LEU A 75 18.48 5.40 -6.65
C LEU A 75 17.90 6.27 -5.54
N PRO A 76 17.96 7.61 -5.66
CA PRO A 76 17.36 8.49 -4.68
C PRO A 76 15.83 8.40 -4.70
N ARG A 77 15.21 8.72 -3.55
CA ARG A 77 13.74 8.73 -3.37
C ARG A 77 13.11 10.04 -3.86
N ARG A 78 13.38 10.40 -5.11
CA ARG A 78 12.75 11.50 -5.85
C ARG A 78 12.34 11.04 -7.24
N ALA A 79 11.29 11.63 -7.80
CA ALA A 79 10.82 11.37 -9.15
C ALA A 79 11.34 12.44 -10.13
N GLY A 80 11.39 12.12 -11.42
CA GLY A 80 11.79 13.04 -12.49
C GLY A 80 12.74 12.41 -13.50
N THR A 81 13.21 13.21 -14.46
CA THR A 81 14.18 12.80 -15.47
C THR A 81 15.56 13.35 -15.11
N PHE A 82 16.57 12.47 -15.09
CA PHE A 82 17.93 12.79 -14.64
C PHE A 82 18.96 12.26 -15.65
N GLN A 83 20.08 12.95 -15.80
CA GLN A 83 21.19 12.48 -16.63
C GLN A 83 22.06 11.49 -15.85
N ILE A 84 22.37 10.35 -16.47
CA ILE A 84 23.34 9.40 -15.92
C ILE A 84 24.70 9.56 -16.56
N ARG A 85 25.73 9.59 -15.72
CA ARG A 85 27.13 9.51 -16.13
C ARG A 85 27.86 8.41 -15.37
N VAL A 86 28.70 7.66 -16.06
CA VAL A 86 29.54 6.61 -15.49
C VAL A 86 30.99 7.03 -15.64
N LEU A 87 31.76 6.95 -14.56
CA LEU A 87 33.19 7.19 -14.54
C LEU A 87 33.94 5.90 -14.20
N ALA A 88 34.99 5.63 -14.97
CA ALA A 88 35.92 4.52 -14.74
C ALA A 88 37.34 4.99 -15.06
N GLY A 89 38.15 5.20 -14.02
CA GLY A 89 39.44 5.88 -14.17
C GLY A 89 39.26 7.32 -14.68
N ARG A 90 40.00 7.70 -15.73
CA ARG A 90 39.91 9.03 -16.36
C ARG A 90 38.79 9.17 -17.40
N GLN A 91 38.09 8.08 -17.71
CA GLN A 91 36.99 8.10 -18.69
C GLN A 91 35.67 8.41 -18.01
N ALA A 92 34.87 9.23 -18.67
CA ALA A 92 33.51 9.55 -18.29
C ALA A 92 32.61 9.40 -19.52
N LEU A 93 31.55 8.60 -19.39
CA LEU A 93 30.55 8.44 -20.44
C LEU A 93 29.18 8.88 -19.91
N SER A 94 28.51 9.73 -20.69
CA SER A 94 27.11 10.07 -20.45
C SER A 94 26.22 9.03 -21.12
N LEU A 95 25.43 8.31 -20.33
CA LEU A 95 24.49 7.31 -20.84
C LEU A 95 23.12 7.92 -21.22
N GLY A 96 23.00 9.23 -21.06
CA GLY A 96 21.79 9.99 -21.37
C GLY A 96 20.78 9.97 -20.21
N PRO A 97 19.53 10.40 -20.47
CA PRO A 97 18.52 10.49 -19.44
C PRO A 97 17.98 9.13 -19.02
N VAL A 98 17.60 9.06 -17.74
CA VAL A 98 16.69 8.05 -17.17
C VAL A 98 15.53 8.74 -16.49
N THR A 99 14.39 8.06 -16.44
CA THR A 99 13.19 8.50 -15.74
C THR A 99 13.07 7.71 -14.43
N LEU A 100 13.02 8.43 -13.31
CA LEU A 100 12.66 7.87 -12.01
C LEU A 100 11.17 8.10 -11.77
N HIS A 101 10.40 7.02 -11.81
CA HIS A 101 8.97 7.00 -11.51
C HIS A 101 8.72 7.06 -10.02
N GLY A 102 7.76 7.87 -9.60
CA GLY A 102 7.48 8.10 -8.19
C GLY A 102 6.41 9.15 -7.95
N PHE A 103 6.47 9.84 -6.82
CA PHE A 103 5.48 10.84 -6.47
C PHE A 103 5.39 11.96 -7.53
N GLU A 104 4.18 12.19 -8.04
CA GLU A 104 3.90 13.28 -9.00
C GLU A 104 3.26 14.48 -8.31
N SER A 105 2.18 14.25 -7.57
CA SER A 105 1.35 15.32 -7.02
C SER A 105 0.47 14.85 -5.87
N ALA A 106 -0.01 15.82 -5.09
CA ALA A 106 -1.05 15.65 -4.10
C ALA A 106 -2.11 16.72 -4.31
N THR A 107 -3.38 16.34 -4.34
CA THR A 107 -4.50 17.26 -4.53
C THR A 107 -5.60 16.99 -3.51
N TYR A 108 -6.33 18.04 -3.13
CA TYR A 108 -7.55 17.90 -2.36
C TYR A 108 -8.71 17.53 -3.30
N GLY A 109 -9.40 16.44 -3.00
CA GLY A 109 -10.58 15.96 -3.72
C GLY A 109 -11.89 16.45 -3.13
N ALA A 110 -12.96 15.71 -3.39
CA ALA A 110 -14.26 15.92 -2.76
C ALA A 110 -14.24 15.64 -1.24
N ASN A 111 -15.36 15.93 -0.56
CA ASN A 111 -15.48 15.55 0.84
C ASN A 111 -15.54 14.03 0.93
N MET A 112 -14.64 13.42 1.70
CA MET A 112 -14.55 11.97 1.86
C MET A 112 -14.42 11.61 3.35
N SER A 113 -15.25 10.67 3.80
CA SER A 113 -15.21 10.13 5.15
C SER A 113 -15.34 8.60 5.16
N GLY A 114 -14.94 8.00 6.27
CA GLY A 114 -14.86 6.54 6.39
C GLY A 114 -13.67 5.96 5.64
N GLN A 115 -13.51 4.65 5.77
CA GLN A 115 -12.54 3.85 5.03
C GLN A 115 -12.88 3.85 3.54
N PRO A 116 -12.05 4.48 2.68
CA PRO A 116 -12.23 4.39 1.25
C PRO A 116 -12.05 2.95 0.81
N TYR A 117 -12.89 2.50 -0.11
CA TYR A 117 -12.86 1.15 -0.65
C TYR A 117 -12.56 1.20 -2.16
N TRP A 118 -11.49 0.54 -2.59
CA TRP A 118 -11.13 0.44 -4.00
C TRP A 118 -12.11 -0.46 -4.75
N LEU A 119 -12.60 0.01 -5.91
CA LEU A 119 -13.42 -0.77 -6.83
C LEU A 119 -12.56 -1.31 -7.99
N PRO A 120 -12.02 -2.54 -7.91
CA PRO A 120 -11.22 -3.09 -8.98
C PRO A 120 -12.06 -3.44 -10.22
N GLY A 121 -11.47 -3.30 -11.41
CA GLY A 121 -12.06 -3.79 -12.67
C GLY A 121 -12.91 -2.80 -13.46
N SER A 122 -13.07 -1.55 -13.00
CA SER A 122 -13.83 -0.51 -13.72
C SER A 122 -13.07 0.19 -14.86
N GLY A 123 -11.80 -0.12 -15.08
CA GLY A 123 -10.92 0.58 -16.04
C GLY A 123 -10.54 2.01 -15.65
N ALA A 124 -11.34 2.66 -14.80
CA ALA A 124 -11.02 3.91 -14.11
C ALA A 124 -10.61 3.64 -12.64
N PRO A 125 -9.76 4.49 -12.04
CA PRO A 125 -9.36 4.40 -10.64
C PRO A 125 -10.49 4.92 -9.74
N LEU A 126 -11.43 4.03 -9.42
CA LEU A 126 -12.62 4.36 -8.65
C LEU A 126 -12.48 3.95 -7.19
N VAL A 127 -12.95 4.81 -6.29
CA VAL A 127 -13.10 4.48 -4.87
C VAL A 127 -14.49 4.83 -4.38
N MET A 128 -14.97 4.05 -3.43
CA MET A 128 -16.19 4.33 -2.71
C MET A 128 -15.88 4.86 -1.32
N ALA A 129 -16.52 5.95 -0.92
CA ALA A 129 -16.38 6.50 0.43
C ALA A 129 -17.67 7.24 0.86
N GLY A 130 -17.77 7.55 2.14
CA GLY A 130 -18.76 8.50 2.64
C GLY A 130 -18.52 9.88 2.01
N SER A 131 -19.60 10.63 1.82
CA SER A 131 -19.63 11.96 1.22
C SER A 131 -20.58 12.83 2.04
N ASP A 132 -20.51 14.15 1.88
CA ASP A 132 -21.51 15.04 2.47
C ASP A 132 -22.64 15.29 1.44
N PRO A 133 -23.92 14.91 1.69
CA PRO A 133 -24.49 14.34 2.92
C PRO A 133 -24.63 12.79 2.96
N GLY A 134 -24.19 12.05 1.92
CA GLY A 134 -24.36 10.59 1.86
C GLY A 134 -23.09 9.79 1.55
N ALA A 135 -23.06 9.11 0.40
CA ALA A 135 -21.88 8.38 -0.08
C ALA A 135 -21.68 8.65 -1.57
N ALA A 136 -20.50 8.34 -2.10
CA ALA A 136 -20.25 8.42 -3.53
C ALA A 136 -19.18 7.43 -3.99
N VAL A 137 -19.24 7.10 -5.29
CA VAL A 137 -18.13 6.55 -6.04
C VAL A 137 -17.38 7.71 -6.67
N PHE A 138 -16.10 7.87 -6.36
CA PHE A 138 -15.25 8.94 -6.85
C PHE A 138 -14.28 8.44 -7.92
N ASP A 139 -14.12 9.22 -8.98
CA ASP A 139 -13.04 9.05 -9.95
C ASP A 139 -11.81 9.84 -9.50
N LEU A 140 -10.70 9.15 -9.22
CA LEU A 140 -9.48 9.77 -8.68
C LEU A 140 -8.73 10.63 -9.72
N ARG A 141 -9.03 10.48 -11.00
CA ARG A 141 -8.44 11.30 -12.08
C ARG A 141 -8.97 12.72 -12.05
N THR A 142 -10.27 12.85 -11.82
CA THR A 142 -10.96 14.15 -11.79
C THR A 142 -11.17 14.67 -10.36
N GLY A 143 -11.11 13.79 -9.35
CA GLY A 143 -11.45 14.11 -7.96
C GLY A 143 -12.94 14.34 -7.74
N THR A 144 -13.79 13.91 -8.68
CA THR A 144 -15.24 14.14 -8.66
C THR A 144 -16.02 12.84 -8.47
N ALA A 145 -17.25 12.94 -7.95
CA ALA A 145 -18.14 11.79 -7.86
C ALA A 145 -18.63 11.36 -9.25
N ALA A 146 -18.44 10.08 -9.58
CA ALA A 146 -19.05 9.42 -10.75
C ALA A 146 -20.49 8.99 -10.45
N VAL A 147 -20.77 8.56 -9.22
CA VAL A 147 -22.10 8.19 -8.72
C VAL A 147 -22.27 8.73 -7.30
N THR A 148 -23.44 9.27 -6.98
CA THR A 148 -23.76 9.77 -5.64
C THR A 148 -24.95 9.02 -5.05
N PHE A 149 -24.93 8.86 -3.73
CA PHE A 149 -25.95 8.20 -2.94
C PHE A 149 -26.42 9.17 -1.84
N PRO A 150 -27.72 9.47 -1.74
CA PRO A 150 -28.23 10.44 -0.78
C PRO A 150 -28.18 9.92 0.66
N GLU A 151 -28.31 10.83 1.64
CA GLU A 151 -28.28 10.53 3.08
C GLU A 151 -29.34 9.48 3.52
N SER A 152 -30.48 9.46 2.83
CA SER A 152 -31.55 8.48 3.06
C SER A 152 -31.16 7.05 2.67
N LEU A 153 -30.16 6.89 1.80
CA LEU A 153 -29.60 5.61 1.41
C LEU A 153 -28.44 5.22 2.33
N TYR A 154 -27.50 6.16 2.51
CA TYR A 154 -26.31 6.03 3.34
C TYR A 154 -26.10 7.32 4.11
N SER A 155 -25.94 7.25 5.43
CA SER A 155 -25.56 8.39 6.24
C SER A 155 -24.25 8.10 6.97
N PRO A 156 -23.23 8.97 6.84
CA PRO A 156 -21.99 8.86 7.59
C PRO A 156 -22.15 9.08 9.10
N ASP A 157 -23.37 9.39 9.58
CA ASP A 157 -23.72 9.42 11.00
C ASP A 157 -24.28 8.07 11.50
N CYS A 158 -24.62 7.16 10.59
CA CYS A 158 -25.15 5.83 10.90
C CYS A 158 -24.14 4.72 10.68
N ILE A 159 -23.19 4.92 9.78
CA ILE A 159 -22.07 4.03 9.57
C ILE A 159 -20.84 4.82 9.09
N TRP A 160 -19.62 4.51 9.56
CA TRP A 160 -18.43 5.28 9.14
C TRP A 160 -18.14 5.09 7.67
N SER A 161 -18.21 3.85 7.20
CA SER A 161 -17.69 3.44 5.90
C SER A 161 -18.75 2.70 5.07
N PRO A 162 -18.94 3.03 3.77
CA PRO A 162 -19.61 2.14 2.84
C PRO A 162 -18.94 0.77 2.89
N SER A 163 -19.74 -0.25 3.17
CA SER A 163 -19.20 -1.53 3.63
C SER A 163 -19.30 -2.59 2.53
N PRO A 164 -18.21 -3.29 2.19
CA PRO A 164 -18.17 -4.16 1.03
C PRO A 164 -18.98 -5.45 1.22
N SER A 165 -19.43 -6.01 0.09
CA SER A 165 -19.84 -7.41 -0.02
C SER A 165 -18.73 -8.22 -0.68
N TYR A 166 -18.78 -9.55 -0.54
CA TYR A 166 -17.97 -10.47 -1.35
C TYR A 166 -18.15 -10.27 -2.86
N ARG A 167 -19.23 -9.59 -3.28
CA ARG A 167 -19.40 -9.11 -4.66
C ARG A 167 -19.01 -7.64 -4.75
N THR A 168 -18.11 -7.35 -5.67
CA THR A 168 -17.49 -6.02 -5.86
C THR A 168 -18.46 -4.92 -6.28
N ASP A 169 -19.63 -5.27 -6.81
CA ASP A 169 -20.68 -4.33 -7.24
C ASP A 169 -21.72 -4.03 -6.15
N ARG A 170 -21.53 -4.53 -4.93
CA ARG A 170 -22.53 -4.46 -3.86
C ARG A 170 -21.97 -3.99 -2.54
N PHE A 171 -22.72 -3.10 -1.91
CA PHE A 171 -22.34 -2.49 -0.65
C PHE A 171 -23.49 -2.46 0.33
N ILE A 172 -23.16 -2.61 1.61
CA ILE A 172 -24.08 -2.38 2.70
C ILE A 172 -24.17 -0.89 2.95
N PHE A 173 -25.39 -0.38 2.93
CA PHE A 173 -25.72 1.00 3.29
C PHE A 173 -26.69 1.06 4.46
N ILE A 174 -26.51 2.11 5.26
CA ILE A 174 -27.38 2.46 6.37
C ILE A 174 -27.66 3.97 6.29
N GLY A 175 -28.85 4.33 5.83
CA GLY A 175 -29.29 5.72 5.72
C GLY A 175 -30.08 6.18 6.95
N LYS A 176 -30.36 7.48 7.03
CA LYS A 176 -31.29 8.03 8.04
C LYS A 176 -32.74 7.83 7.62
N LYS A 177 -33.59 7.54 8.61
CA LYS A 177 -35.05 7.64 8.50
C LYS A 177 -35.48 9.11 8.57
N ALA A 178 -36.74 9.38 8.22
CA ALA A 178 -37.31 10.74 8.26
C ALA A 178 -37.30 11.36 9.67
N ASP A 179 -37.28 10.55 10.72
CA ASP A 179 -37.18 10.98 12.12
C ASP A 179 -35.74 11.25 12.59
N GLY A 180 -34.75 11.12 11.70
CA GLY A 180 -33.34 11.33 11.98
C GLY A 180 -32.61 10.11 12.58
N THR A 181 -33.33 9.02 12.89
CA THR A 181 -32.72 7.79 13.42
C THR A 181 -32.10 6.94 12.31
N CYS A 182 -31.16 6.07 12.69
CA CYS A 182 -30.54 5.17 11.72
C CYS A 182 -31.52 4.11 11.21
N GLY A 183 -31.42 3.84 9.91
CA GLY A 183 -32.10 2.78 9.19
C GLY A 183 -31.68 1.38 9.62
N VAL A 184 -32.35 0.38 9.04
CA VAL A 184 -31.82 -0.98 9.04
C VAL A 184 -30.78 -1.15 7.93
N PRO A 185 -29.79 -2.04 8.10
CA PRO A 185 -28.82 -2.32 7.05
C PRO A 185 -29.44 -2.93 5.80
N LYS A 186 -29.00 -2.44 4.64
CA LYS A 186 -29.49 -2.87 3.33
C LYS A 186 -28.32 -3.08 2.38
N LEU A 187 -28.37 -4.12 1.57
CA LEU A 187 -27.41 -4.40 0.52
C LEU A 187 -27.90 -3.78 -0.79
N TRP A 188 -27.10 -2.91 -1.38
CA TRP A 188 -27.42 -2.21 -2.62
C TRP A 188 -26.40 -2.54 -3.71
N THR A 189 -26.83 -2.52 -4.96
CA THR A 189 -25.89 -2.33 -6.07
C THR A 189 -25.43 -0.88 -6.12
N ILE A 190 -24.19 -0.67 -6.55
CA ILE A 190 -23.63 0.68 -6.79
C ILE A 190 -23.73 1.11 -8.26
N THR A 191 -24.56 0.41 -9.05
CA THR A 191 -24.93 0.80 -10.41
C THR A 191 -25.79 2.06 -10.41
N SER A 192 -25.92 2.72 -11.56
CA SER A 192 -26.89 3.80 -11.75
C SER A 192 -28.06 3.29 -12.62
N PRO A 193 -29.30 3.19 -12.09
CA PRO A 193 -29.71 3.50 -10.71
C PRO A 193 -29.30 2.41 -9.69
N PRO A 194 -29.15 2.76 -8.40
CA PRO A 194 -28.88 1.80 -7.34
C PRO A 194 -30.09 0.90 -7.10
N GLN A 195 -29.86 -0.40 -6.86
CA GLN A 195 -30.93 -1.38 -6.64
C GLN A 195 -30.79 -2.09 -5.29
N LEU A 196 -31.88 -2.21 -4.55
CA LEU A 196 -31.93 -2.97 -3.30
C LEU A 196 -31.88 -4.46 -3.62
N ILE A 197 -30.89 -5.15 -3.08
CA ILE A 197 -30.70 -6.59 -3.27
C ILE A 197 -31.20 -7.38 -2.06
N ASP A 198 -30.86 -6.92 -0.87
CA ASP A 198 -31.15 -7.63 0.37
C ASP A 198 -31.27 -6.63 1.54
N SER A 199 -31.87 -7.07 2.65
CA SER A 199 -31.94 -6.29 3.87
C SER A 199 -32.09 -7.20 5.07
N ILE A 200 -31.48 -6.82 6.19
CA ILE A 200 -31.68 -7.47 7.47
C ILE A 200 -32.57 -6.58 8.34
N SER A 201 -33.64 -7.14 8.92
CA SER A 201 -34.62 -6.36 9.69
C SER A 201 -34.16 -5.98 11.09
N CYS A 202 -33.07 -6.59 11.57
CA CYS A 202 -32.52 -6.29 12.88
C CYS A 202 -31.62 -5.05 12.85
N CYS A 203 -31.16 -4.65 14.05
CA CYS A 203 -29.86 -3.99 14.15
C CYS A 203 -29.82 -2.56 13.58
N SER A 204 -30.96 -1.86 13.66
CA SER A 204 -31.12 -0.43 13.38
C SER A 204 -30.32 0.36 14.42
N TYR A 205 -29.03 0.54 14.16
CA TYR A 205 -28.07 1.10 15.10
C TYR A 205 -26.97 1.85 14.36
N THR A 206 -26.11 2.52 15.12
CA THR A 206 -24.94 3.19 14.59
C THR A 206 -23.75 2.23 14.60
N TRP A 207 -23.16 1.98 13.43
CA TRP A 207 -22.05 1.04 13.28
C TRP A 207 -20.75 1.78 12.91
N TYR A 208 -19.60 1.25 13.29
CA TYR A 208 -18.32 1.79 12.80
C TYR A 208 -18.06 1.25 11.40
N THR A 209 -18.00 -0.08 11.27
CA THR A 209 -17.76 -0.75 10.00
C THR A 209 -18.67 -1.97 9.87
N SER A 210 -18.85 -2.45 8.65
CA SER A 210 -19.62 -3.67 8.38
C SER A 210 -19.13 -4.37 7.12
N GLY A 211 -19.73 -5.52 6.81
CA GLY A 211 -19.46 -6.24 5.58
C GLY A 211 -20.46 -7.38 5.35
N GLN A 212 -20.50 -7.87 4.13
CA GLN A 212 -21.19 -9.11 3.79
C GLN A 212 -20.17 -10.12 3.24
N PRO A 213 -19.50 -10.91 4.09
CA PRO A 213 -18.46 -11.82 3.65
C PRO A 213 -18.98 -12.98 2.79
N SER A 214 -20.25 -13.37 2.91
CA SER A 214 -20.87 -14.37 2.05
C SER A 214 -22.41 -14.20 2.02
N PRO A 215 -23.16 -14.92 1.15
CA PRO A 215 -24.61 -14.79 1.11
C PRO A 215 -25.26 -14.95 2.49
N ARG A 216 -26.13 -14.00 2.87
CA ARG A 216 -26.87 -14.01 4.15
C ARG A 216 -25.98 -14.01 5.40
N ARG A 217 -24.72 -13.60 5.28
CA ARG A 217 -23.81 -13.39 6.40
C ARG A 217 -23.50 -11.92 6.52
N TRP A 218 -23.81 -11.34 7.67
CA TRP A 218 -23.63 -9.92 7.91
C TRP A 218 -22.75 -9.73 9.13
N ILE A 219 -21.73 -8.90 8.98
CA ILE A 219 -20.80 -8.59 10.05
C ILE A 219 -20.85 -7.10 10.31
N PHE A 220 -20.87 -6.70 11.59
CA PHE A 220 -20.90 -5.31 11.99
C PHE A 220 -19.99 -5.10 13.19
N ASN A 221 -19.28 -3.98 13.22
CA ASN A 221 -18.53 -3.57 14.39
C ASN A 221 -19.16 -2.33 15.03
N TRP A 222 -19.32 -2.36 16.35
CA TRP A 222 -19.61 -1.18 17.13
C TRP A 222 -18.85 -1.20 18.45
N ASN A 223 -18.07 -0.17 18.72
CA ASN A 223 -17.37 0.01 20.00
C ASN A 223 -16.59 -1.25 20.43
N ASN A 224 -15.81 -1.80 19.49
CA ASN A 224 -14.99 -3.00 19.68
C ASN A 224 -15.79 -4.31 19.88
N HIS A 225 -17.10 -4.29 19.64
CA HIS A 225 -17.95 -5.48 19.59
C HIS A 225 -18.16 -5.88 18.12
N ASN A 226 -17.59 -7.01 17.73
CA ASN A 226 -17.77 -7.58 16.41
C ASN A 226 -18.99 -8.51 16.43
N ASN A 227 -20.06 -8.07 15.77
CA ASN A 227 -21.37 -8.70 15.73
C ASN A 227 -21.51 -9.49 14.44
N PHE A 228 -21.94 -10.74 14.55
CA PHE A 228 -22.06 -11.69 13.46
C PHE A 228 -23.49 -12.19 13.35
N TYR A 229 -24.08 -12.05 12.16
CA TYR A 229 -25.45 -12.45 11.87
C TYR A 229 -25.49 -13.50 10.76
N ILE A 230 -26.08 -14.64 11.09
CA ILE A 230 -26.29 -15.79 10.21
C ILE A 230 -27.77 -15.87 9.87
N CYS A 231 -28.16 -15.37 8.70
CA CYS A 231 -29.56 -15.20 8.31
C CYS A 231 -30.09 -16.35 7.43
N ASP A 232 -29.72 -17.60 7.76
CA ASP A 232 -30.29 -18.78 7.10
C ASP A 232 -31.74 -19.05 7.53
N THR A 233 -32.11 -18.59 8.72
CA THR A 233 -33.44 -18.65 9.32
C THR A 233 -33.91 -17.27 9.79
N THR A 234 -35.20 -17.17 10.15
CA THR A 234 -35.77 -15.99 10.79
C THR A 234 -36.27 -16.37 12.21
N PRO A 235 -35.76 -15.76 13.29
CA PRO A 235 -34.73 -14.72 13.32
C PRO A 235 -33.35 -15.24 12.90
N CYS A 236 -32.46 -14.32 12.49
CA CYS A 236 -31.08 -14.66 12.19
C CYS A 236 -30.39 -15.20 13.45
N GLY A 237 -29.52 -16.18 13.30
CA GLY A 237 -28.55 -16.55 14.33
C GLY A 237 -27.62 -15.37 14.61
N TYR A 238 -27.26 -15.17 15.86
CA TYR A 238 -26.43 -14.06 16.31
C TYR A 238 -25.33 -14.55 17.24
N SER A 239 -24.11 -14.08 16.99
CA SER A 239 -22.98 -14.19 17.90
C SER A 239 -22.20 -12.87 17.90
N PHE A 240 -21.39 -12.67 18.92
CA PHE A 240 -20.44 -11.57 18.95
C PHE A 240 -19.18 -11.97 19.71
N PHE A 241 -18.10 -11.25 19.45
CA PHE A 241 -16.90 -11.29 20.28
C PHE A 241 -16.34 -9.87 20.45
N ASN A 242 -15.61 -9.67 21.54
CA ASN A 242 -14.95 -8.41 21.83
C ASN A 242 -13.55 -8.42 21.23
N SER A 243 -13.23 -7.43 20.40
CA SER A 243 -11.85 -7.11 20.03
C SER A 243 -11.31 -6.05 20.98
N ALA A 244 -9.99 -5.94 21.08
CA ALA A 244 -9.36 -4.88 21.87
C ALA A 244 -9.49 -3.51 21.18
N ASP A 245 -9.49 -3.48 19.84
CA ASP A 245 -9.71 -2.27 19.02
C ASP A 245 -10.93 -2.38 18.11
N GLY A 246 -11.45 -1.22 17.71
CA GLY A 246 -12.54 -1.08 16.75
C GLY A 246 -11.98 -0.98 15.34
N PRO A 247 -12.14 -2.00 14.48
CA PRO A 247 -11.64 -1.93 13.10
C PRO A 247 -12.28 -0.77 12.35
N ASN A 248 -11.49 -0.12 11.50
CA ASN A 248 -11.92 0.97 10.63
C ASN A 248 -12.53 0.46 9.31
N GLY A 249 -12.22 -0.79 8.95
CA GLY A 249 -12.58 -1.41 7.68
C GLY A 249 -12.62 -2.93 7.75
N VAL A 250 -12.91 -3.54 6.62
CA VAL A 250 -12.89 -4.99 6.44
C VAL A 250 -12.39 -5.29 5.03
N THR A 251 -11.60 -6.35 4.89
CA THR A 251 -11.28 -6.94 3.60
C THR A 251 -11.91 -8.32 3.48
N ILE A 252 -12.51 -8.58 2.33
CA ILE A 252 -13.28 -9.80 2.06
C ILE A 252 -12.65 -10.48 0.84
N SER A 253 -12.41 -11.79 0.93
CA SER A 253 -11.95 -12.59 -0.20
C SER A 253 -12.97 -12.50 -1.35
N PRO A 254 -12.55 -12.34 -2.62
CA PRO A 254 -13.45 -12.36 -3.76
C PRO A 254 -14.29 -13.64 -3.89
N ARG A 255 -13.85 -14.74 -3.25
CA ARG A 255 -14.61 -16.00 -3.17
C ARG A 255 -15.71 -15.98 -2.11
N GLY A 256 -15.69 -15.00 -1.20
CA GLY A 256 -16.58 -14.90 -0.06
C GLY A 256 -16.37 -16.00 0.99
N ASP A 257 -15.22 -16.66 0.97
CA ASP A 257 -14.87 -17.74 1.89
C ASP A 257 -14.08 -17.25 3.11
N ARG A 258 -13.47 -16.06 3.04
CA ARG A 258 -12.64 -15.48 4.11
C ARG A 258 -12.87 -13.98 4.24
N PHE A 259 -12.66 -13.45 5.44
CA PHE A 259 -12.54 -12.02 5.67
C PHE A 259 -11.64 -11.71 6.87
N LEU A 260 -11.16 -10.46 6.92
CA LEU A 260 -10.33 -9.92 7.99
C LEU A 260 -10.77 -8.48 8.30
N TRP A 261 -10.88 -8.15 9.59
CA TRP A 261 -11.10 -6.78 10.08
C TRP A 261 -9.81 -5.96 10.02
N LEU A 262 -9.88 -4.67 9.65
CA LEU A 262 -8.73 -3.82 9.36
C LEU A 262 -8.79 -2.45 10.06
N PRO A 263 -7.70 -1.95 10.65
CA PRO A 263 -6.73 -2.77 11.37
C PRO A 263 -7.43 -3.41 12.58
N ALA A 264 -6.99 -4.60 12.98
CA ALA A 264 -7.46 -5.26 14.21
C ALA A 264 -6.25 -5.61 15.09
N GLU A 265 -6.30 -5.38 16.40
CA GLU A 265 -5.21 -5.84 17.27
C GLU A 265 -4.97 -7.35 17.12
N GLN A 266 -6.05 -8.12 16.94
CA GLN A 266 -5.97 -9.55 16.73
C GLN A 266 -6.05 -9.87 15.23
N PRO A 267 -5.01 -10.49 14.63
CA PRO A 267 -4.97 -10.80 13.20
C PRO A 267 -5.75 -12.10 12.87
N VAL A 268 -7.04 -12.10 13.21
CA VAL A 268 -7.94 -13.25 13.05
C VAL A 268 -8.58 -13.20 11.67
N VAL A 269 -8.36 -14.26 10.88
CA VAL A 269 -9.10 -14.48 9.65
C VAL A 269 -10.28 -15.39 9.94
N PHE A 270 -11.46 -14.95 9.52
CA PHE A 270 -12.72 -15.64 9.75
C PHE A 270 -13.16 -16.39 8.50
N ASP A 271 -13.85 -17.51 8.70
CA ASP A 271 -14.54 -18.21 7.63
C ASP A 271 -15.82 -17.44 7.27
N GLY A 272 -15.94 -17.03 6.01
CA GLY A 272 -17.02 -16.16 5.54
C GLY A 272 -18.40 -16.81 5.60
N ARG A 273 -18.49 -18.15 5.66
CA ARG A 273 -19.75 -18.90 5.69
C ARG A 273 -20.21 -19.22 7.11
N THR A 274 -19.31 -19.61 7.99
CA THR A 274 -19.65 -19.96 9.38
C THR A 274 -19.54 -18.76 10.31
N LEU A 275 -18.74 -17.75 9.94
CA LEU A 275 -18.32 -16.62 10.78
C LEU A 275 -17.49 -17.03 12.00
N ASP A 276 -17.00 -18.28 12.01
CA ASP A 276 -16.04 -18.77 13.00
C ASP A 276 -14.61 -18.40 12.60
N THR A 277 -13.68 -18.47 13.55
CA THR A 277 -12.25 -18.32 13.28
C THR A 277 -11.79 -19.42 12.32
N ALA A 278 -11.26 -19.02 11.16
CA ALA A 278 -10.58 -19.94 10.25
C ALA A 278 -9.14 -20.18 10.73
N TYR A 279 -8.41 -19.11 11.03
CA TYR A 279 -7.06 -19.15 11.58
C TYR A 279 -6.66 -17.79 12.18
N VAL A 280 -5.58 -17.78 12.97
CA VAL A 280 -4.94 -16.59 13.49
C VAL A 280 -3.55 -16.51 12.88
N ILE A 281 -3.16 -15.33 12.39
CA ILE A 281 -1.81 -15.14 11.84
C ILE A 281 -0.87 -14.86 13.02
N PRO A 282 0.13 -15.71 13.28
CA PRO A 282 0.93 -15.61 14.49
C PRO A 282 1.90 -14.43 14.47
N GLY A 283 2.15 -13.83 15.64
CA GLY A 283 3.26 -12.90 15.86
C GLY A 283 3.08 -11.49 15.28
N ILE A 284 1.87 -11.14 14.85
CA ILE A 284 1.55 -9.81 14.33
C ILE A 284 0.31 -9.19 14.99
N ILE A 285 0.22 -7.87 14.93
CA ILE A 285 -0.92 -7.05 15.36
C ILE A 285 -1.20 -5.96 14.33
N GLN A 286 -2.41 -5.39 14.39
CA GLN A 286 -2.86 -4.26 13.56
C GLN A 286 -2.62 -4.49 12.05
N PRO A 287 -3.05 -5.63 11.47
CA PRO A 287 -2.84 -5.88 10.05
C PRO A 287 -3.76 -5.00 9.22
N GLU A 288 -3.16 -4.32 8.25
CA GLU A 288 -3.83 -3.77 7.07
C GLU A 288 -3.64 -4.75 5.92
N GLY A 289 -4.62 -4.91 5.03
CA GLY A 289 -4.46 -5.94 4.01
C GLY A 289 -5.52 -6.06 2.93
N ALA A 290 -5.20 -6.87 1.92
CA ALA A 290 -6.10 -7.18 0.82
C ALA A 290 -5.92 -8.64 0.39
N PHE A 291 -7.01 -9.28 -0.01
CA PHE A 291 -6.96 -10.56 -0.71
C PHE A 291 -6.55 -10.36 -2.17
N SER A 292 -5.83 -11.33 -2.74
CA SER A 292 -5.59 -11.37 -4.18
C SER A 292 -6.90 -11.56 -4.95
N PHE A 293 -6.93 -11.17 -6.22
CA PHE A 293 -8.14 -11.24 -7.06
C PHE A 293 -8.68 -12.67 -7.23
N ASP A 294 -7.82 -13.67 -7.18
CA ASP A 294 -8.20 -15.08 -7.19
C ASP A 294 -8.70 -15.56 -5.82
N GLY A 295 -8.40 -14.87 -4.72
CA GLY A 295 -8.70 -15.27 -3.35
C GLY A 295 -7.74 -16.30 -2.74
N ASP A 296 -6.61 -16.61 -3.38
CA ASP A 296 -5.66 -17.63 -2.88
C ASP A 296 -4.66 -17.09 -1.85
N THR A 297 -4.40 -15.79 -1.88
CA THR A 297 -3.43 -15.15 -0.99
C THR A 297 -4.02 -13.91 -0.34
N LEU A 298 -3.48 -13.56 0.81
CA LEU A 298 -3.75 -12.35 1.56
C LEU A 298 -2.41 -11.64 1.76
N ALA A 299 -2.31 -10.41 1.26
CA ALA A 299 -1.15 -9.56 1.49
C ALA A 299 -1.45 -8.61 2.65
N LEU A 300 -0.49 -8.49 3.56
CA LEU A 300 -0.65 -7.76 4.81
C LEU A 300 0.51 -6.80 5.03
N ALA A 301 0.21 -5.62 5.57
CA ALA A 301 1.16 -4.76 6.24
C ALA A 301 0.80 -4.77 7.73
N ALA A 302 1.69 -5.25 8.59
CA ALA A 302 1.40 -5.47 10.01
C ALA A 302 2.61 -5.14 10.89
N ILE A 303 2.35 -5.09 12.20
CA ILE A 303 3.36 -4.83 13.23
C ILE A 303 3.63 -6.15 13.97
N GLU A 304 4.89 -6.44 14.28
CA GLU A 304 5.28 -7.58 15.11
C GLU A 304 4.71 -7.43 16.52
N ASP A 305 4.08 -8.48 17.07
CA ASP A 305 3.46 -8.50 18.41
C ASP A 305 4.49 -8.58 19.56
N THR A 306 5.74 -8.24 19.28
CA THR A 306 6.81 -8.21 20.27
C THR A 306 7.71 -7.01 20.04
N ALA A 307 8.08 -6.33 21.12
CA ALA A 307 9.07 -5.26 21.07
C ALA A 307 10.38 -5.78 20.43
N PRO A 308 10.98 -5.05 19.47
CA PRO A 308 10.80 -3.62 19.18
C PRO A 308 9.68 -3.25 18.17
N TYR A 309 8.62 -4.06 18.00
CA TYR A 309 7.46 -3.75 17.15
C TYR A 309 7.88 -3.47 15.70
N ARG A 310 8.56 -4.42 15.08
CA ARG A 310 9.01 -4.33 13.69
C ARG A 310 7.81 -4.34 12.74
N LYS A 311 7.96 -3.76 11.55
CA LYS A 311 6.87 -3.65 10.56
C LYS A 311 7.19 -4.60 9.42
N HIS A 312 6.18 -5.35 9.04
CA HIS A 312 6.29 -6.46 8.10
C HIS A 312 5.32 -6.26 6.95
N ILE A 313 5.75 -6.64 5.75
CA ILE A 313 4.87 -6.91 4.62
C ILE A 313 4.91 -8.42 4.38
N MET A 314 3.76 -9.06 4.53
CA MET A 314 3.63 -10.52 4.47
C MET A 314 2.72 -10.92 3.32
N LEU A 315 3.03 -12.08 2.71
CA LEU A 315 2.10 -12.80 1.86
C LEU A 315 1.73 -14.10 2.57
N VAL A 316 0.46 -14.29 2.85
CA VAL A 316 -0.05 -15.51 3.49
C VAL A 316 -0.98 -16.25 2.54
N ARG A 317 -1.01 -17.58 2.65
CA ARG A 317 -2.00 -18.39 1.95
C ARG A 317 -3.36 -18.19 2.61
N ALA A 318 -4.38 -17.79 1.83
CA ALA A 318 -5.71 -17.48 2.35
C ALA A 318 -6.47 -18.70 2.92
N ALA A 319 -6.08 -19.92 2.50
CA ALA A 319 -6.75 -21.14 2.93
C ALA A 319 -6.49 -21.50 4.39
N ASP A 320 -5.23 -21.32 4.86
CA ASP A 320 -4.73 -21.85 6.13
C ASP A 320 -3.86 -20.87 6.93
N GLY A 321 -3.58 -19.67 6.39
CA GLY A 321 -2.76 -18.66 7.06
C GLY A 321 -1.25 -18.90 7.00
N SER A 322 -0.78 -19.90 6.24
CA SER A 322 0.66 -20.17 6.11
C SER A 322 1.38 -18.97 5.52
N VAL A 323 2.42 -18.48 6.19
CA VAL A 323 3.28 -17.40 5.69
C VAL A 323 4.09 -17.92 4.52
N LEU A 324 3.85 -17.36 3.33
CA LEU A 324 4.55 -17.70 2.10
C LEU A 324 5.79 -16.83 1.93
N ARG A 325 5.68 -15.55 2.30
CA ARG A 325 6.74 -14.55 2.23
C ARG A 325 6.58 -13.55 3.36
N ASP A 326 7.71 -13.02 3.81
CA ASP A 326 7.80 -12.00 4.84
C ASP A 326 8.95 -11.06 4.49
N LEU A 327 8.72 -9.76 4.64
CA LEU A 327 9.67 -8.69 4.41
C LEU A 327 9.54 -7.67 5.54
N GLN A 328 10.60 -7.54 6.34
CA GLN A 328 10.70 -6.43 7.30
C GLN A 328 10.99 -5.11 6.57
N ILE A 329 10.25 -4.05 6.90
CA ILE A 329 10.34 -2.75 6.20
C ILE A 329 10.90 -1.60 7.04
N ASP A 330 11.17 -1.80 8.34
CA ASP A 330 11.77 -0.75 9.18
C ASP A 330 13.10 -0.26 8.62
N THR A 331 13.91 -1.16 8.07
CA THR A 331 15.22 -0.86 7.48
C THR A 331 15.14 -0.03 6.20
N LEU A 332 13.93 0.12 5.64
CA LEU A 332 13.70 1.03 4.53
C LEU A 332 13.58 2.48 5.01
N TYR A 333 13.49 2.75 6.31
CA TYR A 333 13.41 4.11 6.85
C TYR A 333 14.56 4.35 7.83
N GLY A 334 14.78 5.61 8.24
CA GLY A 334 15.82 5.90 9.23
C GLY A 334 15.46 5.29 10.60
N GLU A 335 16.44 4.92 11.41
CA GLU A 335 16.22 4.27 12.72
C GLU A 335 15.35 5.09 13.70
N THR A 336 15.20 6.40 13.46
CA THR A 336 14.40 7.31 14.30
C THR A 336 12.98 7.54 13.80
N ASP A 337 12.60 6.97 12.64
CA ASP A 337 11.32 7.21 12.00
C ASP A 337 10.24 6.29 12.59
N TYR A 338 9.15 6.84 13.13
CA TYR A 338 7.98 6.05 13.50
C TYR A 338 7.17 5.76 12.24
N VAL A 339 7.20 4.51 11.78
CA VAL A 339 6.48 4.08 10.56
C VAL A 339 5.17 3.40 10.97
N ALA A 340 4.05 3.98 10.56
CA ALA A 340 2.76 3.30 10.60
C ALA A 340 2.54 2.48 9.32
N THR A 341 1.98 1.28 9.49
CA THR A 341 1.49 0.45 8.39
C THR A 341 0.23 1.08 7.78
N GLY A 342 -0.06 0.71 6.54
CA GLY A 342 -1.16 1.28 5.77
C GLY A 342 -1.75 0.27 4.79
N PRO A 343 -2.73 0.70 3.98
CA PRO A 343 -3.43 -0.16 3.05
C PRO A 343 -2.51 -0.82 2.02
N VAL A 344 -2.92 -2.01 1.59
CA VAL A 344 -2.23 -2.85 0.61
C VAL A 344 -3.12 -3.05 -0.61
N ALA A 345 -2.56 -3.05 -1.81
CA ALA A 345 -3.28 -3.37 -3.04
C ALA A 345 -2.44 -4.20 -4.02
N PHE A 346 -3.05 -5.22 -4.61
CA PHE A 346 -2.48 -5.98 -5.72
C PHE A 346 -2.61 -5.19 -7.01
N ASP A 347 -1.54 -5.12 -7.80
CA ASP A 347 -1.65 -4.67 -9.19
C ASP A 347 -2.44 -5.72 -10.01
N PRO A 348 -3.48 -5.32 -10.77
CA PRO A 348 -4.29 -6.27 -11.54
C PRO A 348 -3.63 -6.77 -12.82
N VAL A 349 -2.55 -6.13 -13.28
CA VAL A 349 -1.87 -6.45 -14.55
C VAL A 349 -0.45 -6.96 -14.30
N HIS A 350 0.25 -6.33 -13.37
CA HIS A 350 1.65 -6.63 -13.08
C HIS A 350 1.78 -7.57 -11.86
N PRO A 351 2.91 -8.27 -11.71
CA PRO A 351 3.20 -9.01 -10.49
C PRO A 351 3.59 -8.07 -9.33
N TRP A 352 3.04 -6.86 -9.26
CA TRP A 352 3.39 -5.88 -8.24
C TRP A 352 2.40 -5.90 -7.08
N LEU A 353 2.90 -5.52 -5.91
CA LEU A 353 2.14 -5.24 -4.70
C LEU A 353 2.49 -3.84 -4.25
N TYR A 354 1.48 -3.04 -3.98
CA TYR A 354 1.64 -1.67 -3.50
C TYR A 354 1.24 -1.62 -2.03
N VAL A 355 2.09 -1.01 -1.21
CA VAL A 355 1.85 -0.86 0.23
C VAL A 355 2.07 0.60 0.60
N ALA A 356 1.02 1.24 1.10
CA ALA A 356 1.17 2.57 1.68
C ALA A 356 1.78 2.45 3.07
N SER A 357 2.70 3.35 3.39
CA SER A 357 3.25 3.53 4.72
C SER A 357 3.27 5.01 5.07
N PHE A 358 3.19 5.31 6.36
CA PHE A 358 3.11 6.69 6.84
C PHE A 358 4.21 6.92 7.87
N VAL A 359 5.22 7.69 7.47
CA VAL A 359 6.32 8.05 8.38
C VAL A 359 5.89 9.23 9.23
N TYR A 360 5.65 8.99 10.50
CA TYR A 360 5.27 10.00 11.49
C TYR A 360 6.51 10.73 12.04
N SER A 361 6.39 12.04 12.17
CA SER A 361 7.32 12.85 12.95
C SER A 361 6.63 13.35 14.20
N THR A 362 7.17 12.96 15.36
CA THR A 362 6.75 13.43 16.68
C THR A 362 7.05 14.92 16.88
N ILE A 363 8.01 15.49 16.15
CA ILE A 363 8.46 16.87 16.31
C ILE A 363 7.38 17.86 15.86
N ASP A 364 6.75 17.58 14.72
CA ASP A 364 5.78 18.47 14.08
C ASP A 364 4.38 17.86 13.94
N SER A 365 4.18 16.63 14.46
CA SER A 365 2.92 15.89 14.38
C SER A 365 2.40 15.77 12.94
N THR A 366 3.29 15.41 12.03
CA THR A 366 2.96 15.23 10.61
C THR A 366 3.30 13.83 10.14
N TYR A 367 2.64 13.42 9.04
CA TYR A 367 2.97 12.20 8.33
C TYR A 367 3.57 12.51 6.97
N LYS A 368 4.50 11.65 6.55
CA LYS A 368 5.02 11.59 5.20
C LYS A 368 4.53 10.30 4.56
N PRO A 369 3.48 10.35 3.74
CA PRO A 369 3.04 9.19 2.96
C PRO A 369 4.18 8.68 2.08
N SER A 370 4.30 7.37 2.02
CA SER A 370 5.22 6.70 1.11
C SER A 370 4.50 5.51 0.49
N LEU A 371 4.87 5.17 -0.75
CA LEU A 371 4.40 3.97 -1.42
C LEU A 371 5.58 3.02 -1.63
N ILE A 372 5.49 1.83 -1.04
CA ILE A 372 6.44 0.74 -1.27
C ILE A 372 5.89 -0.12 -2.41
N VAL A 373 6.74 -0.45 -3.37
CA VAL A 373 6.41 -1.33 -4.49
C VAL A 373 7.23 -2.61 -4.35
N ILE A 374 6.55 -3.77 -4.35
CA ILE A 374 7.17 -5.09 -4.22
C ILE A 374 6.86 -5.91 -5.47
N ASP A 375 7.88 -6.59 -6.00
CA ASP A 375 7.70 -7.64 -7.00
C ASP A 375 7.29 -8.94 -6.31
N ARG A 376 6.06 -9.39 -6.54
CA ARG A 376 5.49 -10.60 -5.95
C ARG A 376 6.16 -11.88 -6.44
N SER A 377 6.84 -11.86 -7.59
CA SER A 377 7.48 -13.06 -8.15
C SER A 377 8.69 -13.52 -7.35
N ASN A 378 9.44 -12.57 -6.77
CA ASN A 378 10.67 -12.79 -6.01
C ASN A 378 10.65 -12.16 -4.61
N TRP A 379 9.57 -11.44 -4.27
CA TRP A 379 9.37 -10.72 -3.01
C TRP A 379 10.43 -9.64 -2.72
N SER A 380 10.94 -8.98 -3.77
CA SER A 380 11.91 -7.89 -3.65
C SER A 380 11.26 -6.52 -3.72
N VAL A 381 11.84 -5.54 -3.03
CA VAL A 381 11.43 -4.13 -3.13
C VAL A 381 11.92 -3.55 -4.45
N LEU A 382 10.98 -3.09 -5.28
CA LEU A 382 11.27 -2.41 -6.54
C LEU A 382 11.53 -0.92 -6.33
N GLY A 383 10.80 -0.28 -5.40
CA GLY A 383 10.91 1.16 -5.14
C GLY A 383 10.25 1.58 -3.83
N VAL A 384 10.69 2.74 -3.35
CA VAL A 384 10.15 3.42 -2.16
C VAL A 384 9.89 4.88 -2.53
N LEU A 385 8.64 5.16 -2.88
CA LEU A 385 8.20 6.42 -3.48
C LEU A 385 7.74 7.35 -2.36
N ASN A 386 8.56 8.34 -2.03
CA ASN A 386 8.31 9.28 -0.94
C ASN A 386 7.58 10.53 -1.44
N THR A 387 6.61 11.03 -0.68
CA THR A 387 6.16 12.42 -0.87
C THR A 387 7.26 13.40 -0.43
N PRO A 388 7.50 14.51 -1.14
CA PRO A 388 8.48 15.52 -0.73
C PRO A 388 8.03 16.32 0.49
N GLY A 389 6.71 16.45 0.66
CA GLY A 389 6.09 17.18 1.77
C GLY A 389 5.56 16.26 2.87
N ARG A 390 5.27 16.89 4.01
CA ARG A 390 4.57 16.34 5.15
C ARG A 390 3.13 16.84 5.15
N THR A 391 2.19 16.01 5.55
CA THR A 391 0.79 16.41 5.76
C THR A 391 0.46 16.40 7.25
N PRO A 392 -0.33 17.37 7.74
CA PRO A 392 -0.78 17.38 9.14
C PRO A 392 -1.37 16.04 9.55
N TYR A 393 -1.20 15.67 10.83
CA TYR A 393 -1.81 14.47 11.42
C TYR A 393 -3.23 14.29 10.91
N ALA A 394 -3.45 13.22 10.17
CA ALA A 394 -4.78 12.85 9.74
C ALA A 394 -5.16 11.61 10.54
N TYR A 395 -6.27 11.70 11.28
CA TYR A 395 -7.15 10.57 11.52
C TYR A 395 -7.62 10.10 10.13
N ALA A 396 -6.75 9.49 9.34
CA ALA A 396 -6.98 9.19 7.94
C ALA A 396 -7.16 7.69 7.76
N ALA A 397 -8.33 7.30 7.28
CA ALA A 397 -8.52 6.02 6.65
C ALA A 397 -8.05 6.14 5.19
N ALA A 398 -7.36 5.13 4.65
CA ALA A 398 -6.72 5.26 3.33
C ALA A 398 -6.92 4.03 2.46
N ALA A 399 -6.85 4.20 1.14
CA ALA A 399 -6.80 3.11 0.18
C ALA A 399 -5.69 3.31 -0.84
N VAL A 400 -5.11 2.20 -1.32
CA VAL A 400 -4.22 2.18 -2.49
C VAL A 400 -5.03 1.72 -3.70
N VAL A 401 -4.90 2.45 -4.80
CA VAL A 401 -5.71 2.26 -6.01
C VAL A 401 -4.79 2.25 -7.22
N PRO A 402 -4.36 1.05 -7.64
CA PRO A 402 -3.60 0.87 -8.88
C PRO A 402 -4.42 1.26 -10.11
N SER A 403 -3.79 1.98 -11.05
CA SER A 403 -4.32 2.28 -12.39
C SER A 403 -3.28 1.96 -13.46
N PRO A 404 -3.08 0.67 -13.81
CA PRO A 404 -2.02 0.27 -14.75
C PRO A 404 -2.18 0.86 -16.15
N LEU A 405 -3.42 1.12 -16.59
CA LEU A 405 -3.69 1.76 -17.89
C LEU A 405 -3.21 3.21 -17.96
N GLU A 406 -3.12 3.88 -16.81
CA GLU A 406 -2.62 5.25 -16.71
C GLU A 406 -1.14 5.30 -16.33
N HIS A 407 -0.51 4.15 -16.06
CA HIS A 407 0.81 4.07 -15.44
C HIS A 407 0.88 4.85 -14.12
N LEU A 408 -0.18 4.74 -13.31
CA LEU A 408 -0.32 5.46 -12.05
C LEU A 408 -0.77 4.54 -10.92
N VAL A 409 -0.42 4.93 -9.70
CA VAL A 409 -1.05 4.45 -8.46
C VAL A 409 -1.50 5.65 -7.66
N TYR A 410 -2.72 5.56 -7.14
CA TYR A 410 -3.26 6.56 -6.24
C TYR A 410 -3.22 6.05 -4.80
N VAL A 411 -2.86 6.92 -3.87
CA VAL A 411 -3.17 6.73 -2.46
C VAL A 411 -4.20 7.79 -2.11
N VAL A 412 -5.36 7.38 -1.64
CA VAL A 412 -6.43 8.31 -1.23
C VAL A 412 -6.61 8.23 0.28
N SER A 413 -6.68 9.38 0.93
CA SER A 413 -6.94 9.52 2.35
C SER A 413 -8.26 10.23 2.58
N ALA A 414 -9.08 9.73 3.51
CA ALA A 414 -10.36 10.27 3.93
C ALA A 414 -10.40 10.43 5.45
N ALA A 415 -11.31 11.25 5.98
CA ALA A 415 -11.47 11.35 7.42
C ALA A 415 -11.95 10.03 8.02
N ASN A 416 -11.23 9.51 9.01
CA ASN A 416 -11.62 8.33 9.76
C ASN A 416 -12.72 8.71 10.77
N GLY A 417 -13.84 7.98 10.77
CA GLY A 417 -14.96 8.18 11.70
C GLY A 417 -16.26 8.70 11.08
N TYR A 418 -17.22 9.02 11.96
CA TYR A 418 -18.50 9.62 11.57
C TYR A 418 -18.30 10.99 10.93
N SER A 419 -19.18 11.34 9.99
CA SER A 419 -19.28 12.62 9.27
C SER A 419 -18.36 13.75 9.78
N VAL A 420 -17.13 13.84 9.26
CA VAL A 420 -16.31 15.06 9.41
C VAL A 420 -16.66 16.00 8.27
N ARG A 421 -17.73 16.78 8.46
CA ARG A 421 -18.24 17.69 7.43
C ARG A 421 -17.14 18.64 6.96
N GLY A 422 -16.97 18.75 5.65
CA GLY A 422 -15.96 19.62 5.04
C GLY A 422 -14.54 19.06 4.97
N TYR A 423 -14.26 17.86 5.51
CA TYR A 423 -12.96 17.23 5.30
C TYR A 423 -12.80 16.82 3.84
N LYS A 424 -11.82 17.43 3.16
CA LYS A 424 -11.46 17.10 1.79
C LYS A 424 -10.55 15.88 1.80
N GLY A 425 -10.92 14.84 1.05
CA GLY A 425 -10.01 13.72 0.82
C GLY A 425 -8.72 14.21 0.16
N VAL A 426 -7.58 13.59 0.47
CA VAL A 426 -6.29 13.91 -0.16
C VAL A 426 -5.94 12.77 -1.12
N ILE A 427 -5.66 13.12 -2.38
CA ILE A 427 -5.33 12.18 -3.44
C ILE A 427 -3.86 12.36 -3.79
N TYR A 428 -3.03 11.39 -3.44
CA TYR A 428 -1.62 11.33 -3.84
C TYR A 428 -1.50 10.50 -5.11
N ARG A 429 -0.71 10.98 -6.07
CA ARG A 429 -0.47 10.32 -7.36
C ARG A 429 0.99 9.92 -7.45
N TYR A 430 1.22 8.68 -7.86
CA TYR A 430 2.54 8.11 -8.08
C TYR A 430 2.60 7.53 -9.49
N SER A 431 3.61 7.90 -10.27
CA SER A 431 3.87 7.30 -11.57
C SER A 431 4.52 5.93 -11.44
N THR A 432 4.30 5.08 -12.43
CA THR A 432 4.89 3.74 -12.55
C THR A 432 5.58 3.58 -13.92
N PRO A 433 6.67 2.80 -14.02
CA PRO A 433 7.34 2.48 -15.28
C PRO A 433 6.46 1.83 -16.36
#